data_AF-A0A351IR12-F1
#
_entry.id   AF-A0A351IR12-F1
#
_cell.length_a   1.000
_cell.length_b   1.000
_cell.length_c   1.000
_cell.angle_alpha   90.00
_cell.angle_beta   90.00
_cell.angle_gamma   90.00
#
_symmetry.space_group_name_H-M   'P 1'
#
loop_
_entity.id
_entity.type
_entity.pdbx_description
1 polymer ?
#
loop_
_entity_poly.entity_id
_entity_poly.type
_entity_poly.pdbx_seq_one_letter_code
_entity_poly.pdbx_strand_id
1 'polypeptide(L)'
;MLDMSALKKIIIIITGLILISIVVIFVITIRTAKTQPSSLTTDADAQDIQENFDDPISISKAVEYEPTPISEQERKERQMERFVSTFIERFGTFSNQNEFSNLEALKMVTTEQFYQWARRYGLGMMADNDSSVYYGITTQALNVSIDFSQQENPDAKRVYTVVTQRAEARGFEGNTMLFPQNADVELIKEGDQWLVNSVFWKKGVEG
;
A
#
# COMPACT_ATOMS: atom_id res chain seq x y z
N MET A 1 -65.09 9.84 -10.71
CA MET A 1 -64.91 8.64 -9.86
C MET A 1 -63.55 8.07 -10.21
N LEU A 2 -62.52 8.33 -9.40
CA LEU A 2 -61.14 7.92 -9.71
C LEU A 2 -61.01 6.40 -9.53
N ASP A 3 -60.53 5.72 -10.57
CA ASP A 3 -60.36 4.27 -10.62
C ASP A 3 -59.35 3.82 -9.54
N MET A 4 -59.83 3.08 -8.55
CA MET A 4 -59.03 2.56 -7.43
C MET A 4 -57.88 1.66 -7.88
N SER A 5 -57.93 1.09 -9.09
CA SER A 5 -56.84 0.30 -9.65
C SER A 5 -55.65 1.16 -10.13
N ALA A 6 -55.93 2.35 -10.66
CA ALA A 6 -54.92 3.31 -11.08
C ALA A 6 -54.23 3.95 -9.87
N LEU A 7 -54.98 4.24 -8.81
CA LEU A 7 -54.45 4.82 -7.57
C LEU A 7 -53.43 3.88 -6.88
N LYS A 8 -53.69 2.56 -6.86
CA LYS A 8 -52.78 1.56 -6.28
C LYS A 8 -51.46 1.45 -7.05
N LYS A 9 -51.50 1.55 -8.38
CA LYS A 9 -50.29 1.53 -9.22
C LYS A 9 -49.43 2.78 -9.01
N ILE A 10 -50.05 3.95 -8.88
CA ILE A 10 -49.35 5.20 -8.59
C ILE A 10 -48.67 5.15 -7.22
N ILE A 11 -49.35 4.59 -6.20
CA ILE A 11 -48.76 4.43 -4.85
C ILE A 11 -47.51 3.54 -4.91
N ILE A 12 -47.55 2.40 -5.62
CA ILE A 12 -46.39 1.49 -5.74
C ILE A 12 -45.20 2.18 -6.41
N ILE A 13 -45.44 2.97 -7.46
CA ILE A 13 -44.39 3.72 -8.17
C ILE A 13 -43.77 4.79 -7.26
N ILE A 14 -44.61 5.52 -6.51
CA ILE A 14 -44.15 6.55 -5.56
C ILE A 14 -43.33 5.92 -4.43
N THR A 15 -43.78 4.78 -3.87
CA THR A 15 -43.03 4.08 -2.81
C THR A 15 -41.68 3.58 -3.32
N GLY A 16 -41.61 3.08 -4.55
CA GLY A 16 -40.34 2.68 -5.17
C GLY A 16 -39.37 3.85 -5.37
N LEU A 17 -39.88 5.01 -5.84
CA LEU A 17 -39.08 6.23 -5.99
C LEU A 17 -38.58 6.78 -4.67
N ILE A 18 -39.38 6.71 -3.60
CA ILE A 18 -38.97 7.12 -2.25
C ILE A 18 -37.86 6.21 -1.72
N LEU A 19 -37.98 4.88 -1.89
CA LEU A 19 -36.94 3.93 -1.49
C LEU A 19 -35.62 4.18 -2.22
N ILE A 20 -35.66 4.40 -3.53
CA ILE A 20 -34.46 4.73 -4.33
C ILE A 20 -33.85 6.05 -3.87
N SER A 21 -34.67 7.06 -3.59
CA SER A 21 -34.19 8.37 -3.11
C SER A 21 -33.49 8.27 -1.75
N ILE A 22 -34.01 7.43 -0.84
CA ILE A 22 -33.39 7.19 0.47
C ILE A 22 -32.01 6.52 0.30
N VAL A 23 -31.89 5.53 -0.59
CA VAL A 23 -30.61 4.86 -0.87
C VAL A 23 -29.59 5.83 -1.45
N VAL A 24 -30.00 6.69 -2.39
CA VAL A 24 -29.12 7.71 -2.99
C VAL A 24 -28.64 8.72 -1.95
N ILE A 25 -29.55 9.23 -1.11
CA ILE A 25 -29.20 10.16 -0.03
C ILE A 25 -28.24 9.51 0.96
N PHE A 26 -28.48 8.25 1.34
CA PHE A 26 -27.61 7.49 2.26
C PHE A 26 -26.19 7.27 1.70
N VAL A 27 -26.06 6.99 0.39
CA VAL A 27 -24.75 6.85 -0.26
C VAL A 27 -24.00 8.19 -0.32
N ILE A 28 -24.71 9.30 -0.55
CA ILE A 28 -24.09 10.65 -0.58
C ILE A 28 -23.61 11.04 0.82
N THR A 29 -24.41 10.85 1.87
CA THR A 29 -24.01 11.25 3.24
C THR A 29 -22.81 10.47 3.76
N ILE A 30 -22.67 9.18 3.43
CA ILE A 30 -21.50 8.38 3.83
C ILE A 30 -20.22 8.82 3.09
N ARG A 31 -20.33 9.22 1.83
CA ARG A 31 -19.16 9.66 1.04
C ARG A 31 -18.68 11.07 1.41
N THR A 32 -19.55 11.94 1.90
CA THR A 32 -19.17 13.30 2.33
C THR A 32 -18.60 13.37 3.75
N ALA A 33 -18.69 12.29 4.55
CA ALA A 33 -18.19 12.24 5.92
C ALA A 33 -16.66 12.02 6.06
N LYS A 34 -15.88 12.12 4.97
CA LYS A 34 -14.40 12.07 5.00
C LYS A 34 -13.76 13.35 4.49
N THR A 35 -13.96 14.44 5.23
CA THR A 35 -13.05 15.59 5.20
C THR A 35 -13.11 16.38 6.50
N GLN A 36 -12.19 16.07 7.41
CA GLN A 36 -11.73 17.01 8.41
C GLN A 36 -10.20 17.01 8.37
N PRO A 37 -9.56 18.03 7.77
CA PRO A 37 -8.19 18.34 8.15
C PRO A 37 -8.23 18.83 9.61
N SER A 38 -7.50 18.13 10.48
CA SER A 38 -7.22 18.61 11.83
C SER A 38 -6.43 19.91 11.71
N SER A 39 -7.09 21.05 11.93
CA SER A 39 -6.40 22.31 12.17
C SER A 39 -5.72 22.23 13.53
N LEU A 40 -4.39 22.23 13.52
CA LEU A 40 -3.59 22.53 14.71
C LEU A 40 -4.02 23.90 15.22
N THR A 41 -4.58 23.93 16.43
CA THR A 41 -4.73 25.13 17.24
C THR A 41 -3.34 25.61 17.66
N THR A 42 -2.86 26.66 16.99
CA THR A 42 -1.84 27.55 17.54
C THR A 42 -2.60 28.59 18.34
N ASP A 43 -2.59 28.44 19.66
CA ASP A 43 -2.92 29.52 20.58
C ASP A 43 -1.90 30.64 20.38
N ALA A 44 -2.41 31.82 20.02
CA ALA A 44 -1.65 33.05 19.99
C ALA A 44 -2.16 33.98 21.09
N ASP A 45 -1.19 34.52 21.81
CA ASP A 45 -1.19 35.76 22.60
C ASP A 45 -1.84 35.75 23.99
N ALA A 46 -1.28 36.40 25.02
CA ALA A 46 -0.13 37.31 25.06
C ALA A 46 0.38 37.38 26.51
N GLN A 47 1.69 37.24 26.74
CA GLN A 47 2.35 37.99 27.80
C GLN A 47 3.52 38.75 27.17
N ASP A 48 3.34 40.07 27.24
CA ASP A 48 4.26 41.14 26.90
C ASP A 48 5.63 40.92 27.58
N ILE A 49 6.63 40.54 26.79
CA ILE A 49 8.03 40.74 27.15
C ILE A 49 8.58 41.73 26.14
N GLN A 50 8.67 42.97 26.57
CA GLN A 50 9.37 44.03 25.88
C GLN A 50 10.89 43.73 25.98
N GLU A 51 11.42 42.94 25.04
CA GLU A 51 12.86 42.74 24.89
C GLU A 51 13.49 43.98 24.23
N ASN A 52 14.49 44.52 24.92
CA ASN A 52 15.25 45.69 24.54
C ASN A 52 16.22 45.33 23.39
N PHE A 53 15.88 45.71 22.15
CA PHE A 53 16.69 45.44 20.94
C PHE A 53 17.76 46.53 20.70
N ASP A 54 18.70 46.69 21.64
CA ASP A 54 19.84 47.61 21.44
C ASP A 54 21.22 46.93 21.37
N ASP A 55 21.27 45.60 21.33
CA ASP A 55 22.50 44.89 20.99
C ASP A 55 22.48 44.43 19.51
N PRO A 56 23.45 44.84 18.68
CA PRO A 56 23.56 44.32 17.33
C PRO A 56 23.85 42.81 17.41
N ILE A 57 22.85 42.01 17.05
CA ILE A 57 22.97 40.56 16.84
C ILE A 57 24.12 40.36 15.85
N SER A 58 25.26 39.89 16.34
CA SER A 58 26.32 39.37 15.49
C SER A 58 25.76 38.12 14.82
N ILE A 59 25.28 38.30 13.59
CA ILE A 59 24.80 37.21 12.75
C ILE A 59 26.03 36.36 12.46
N SER A 60 26.22 35.33 13.29
CA SER A 60 27.14 34.24 13.00
C SER A 60 26.77 33.75 11.61
N LYS A 61 27.66 33.98 10.65
CA LYS A 61 27.50 33.64 9.23
C LYS A 61 26.95 32.22 9.17
N ALA A 62 25.70 32.07 8.72
CA ALA A 62 25.07 30.78 8.57
C ALA A 62 26.04 29.90 7.77
N VAL A 63 26.47 28.80 8.36
CA VAL A 63 27.27 27.81 7.65
C VAL A 63 26.37 27.31 6.54
N GLU A 64 26.68 27.72 5.32
CA GLU A 64 26.00 27.27 4.12
C GLU A 64 26.24 25.76 4.01
N TYR A 65 25.23 24.98 4.39
CA TYR A 65 25.27 23.53 4.30
C TYR A 65 25.06 23.16 2.83
N GLU A 66 26.15 22.92 2.13
CA GLU A 66 26.08 22.24 0.83
C GLU A 66 25.73 20.77 1.10
N PRO A 67 24.55 20.28 0.66
CA PRO A 67 24.22 18.88 0.80
C PRO A 67 25.28 18.07 0.05
N THR A 68 25.89 17.10 0.73
CA THR A 68 26.87 16.23 0.11
C THR A 68 26.21 15.45 -1.03
N PRO A 69 26.81 15.43 -2.23
CA PRO A 69 26.27 14.66 -3.33
C PRO A 69 26.26 13.16 -2.97
N ILE A 70 25.12 12.51 -3.17
CA ILE A 70 24.99 11.06 -2.98
C ILE A 70 25.97 10.33 -3.90
N SER A 71 26.65 9.32 -3.36
CA SER A 71 27.58 8.51 -4.14
C SER A 71 26.83 7.71 -5.22
N GLU A 72 27.51 7.35 -6.31
CA GLU A 72 26.95 6.43 -7.33
C GLU A 72 26.52 5.10 -6.72
N GLN A 73 27.28 4.59 -5.75
CA GLN A 73 26.98 3.33 -5.07
C GLN A 73 25.67 3.42 -4.28
N GLU A 74 25.51 4.49 -3.50
CA GLU A 74 24.29 4.74 -2.72
C GLU A 74 23.08 4.92 -3.64
N ARG A 75 23.26 5.58 -4.79
CA ARG A 75 22.19 5.72 -5.79
C ARG A 75 21.74 4.38 -6.34
N LYS A 76 22.68 3.50 -6.69
CA LYS A 76 22.38 2.14 -7.17
C LYS A 76 21.65 1.32 -6.10
N GLU A 77 22.05 1.44 -4.84
CA GLU A 77 21.39 0.71 -3.76
C GLU A 77 19.94 1.18 -3.56
N ARG A 78 19.71 2.50 -3.51
CA ARG A 78 18.34 3.04 -3.44
C ARG A 78 17.48 2.65 -4.64
N GLN A 79 18.07 2.49 -5.82
CA GLN A 79 17.34 1.98 -6.99
C GLN A 79 16.90 0.52 -6.80
N MET A 80 17.76 -0.32 -6.22
CA MET A 80 17.42 -1.71 -5.91
C MET A 80 16.37 -1.80 -4.80
N GLU A 81 16.48 -1.00 -3.74
CA GLU A 81 15.45 -0.94 -2.69
C GLU A 81 14.08 -0.56 -3.24
N ARG A 82 14.01 0.43 -4.14
CA ARG A 82 12.76 0.83 -4.83
C ARG A 82 12.22 -0.28 -5.73
N PHE A 83 13.11 -0.97 -6.44
CA PHE A 83 12.74 -2.12 -7.26
C PHE A 83 12.11 -3.23 -6.39
N VAL A 84 12.77 -3.60 -5.29
CA VAL A 84 12.28 -4.62 -4.34
C VAL A 84 10.96 -4.21 -3.70
N SER A 85 10.84 -2.94 -3.27
CA SER A 85 9.61 -2.36 -2.73
C SER A 85 8.45 -2.43 -3.72
N THR A 86 8.67 -2.02 -4.98
CA THR A 86 7.61 -2.09 -6.01
C THR A 86 7.24 -3.54 -6.31
N PHE A 87 8.24 -4.41 -6.38
CA PHE A 87 8.05 -5.82 -6.66
C PHE A 87 7.20 -6.50 -5.58
N ILE A 88 7.56 -6.32 -4.29
CA ILE A 88 6.89 -6.99 -3.18
C ILE A 88 5.45 -6.48 -2.97
N GLU A 89 5.18 -5.21 -3.26
CA GLU A 89 3.81 -4.67 -3.26
C GLU A 89 2.95 -5.32 -4.34
N ARG A 90 3.47 -5.45 -5.56
CA ARG A 90 2.77 -6.10 -6.69
C ARG A 90 2.58 -7.59 -6.49
N PHE A 91 3.63 -8.28 -6.02
CA PHE A 91 3.60 -9.72 -5.74
C PHE A 91 2.72 -10.05 -4.55
N GLY A 92 2.83 -9.28 -3.46
CA GLY A 92 2.09 -9.49 -2.23
C GLY A 92 0.61 -9.10 -2.32
N THR A 93 0.24 -8.24 -3.28
CA THR A 93 -1.15 -7.85 -3.53
C THR A 93 -1.84 -8.84 -4.43
N PHE A 94 -3.00 -9.33 -4.03
CA PHE A 94 -3.75 -10.38 -4.71
C PHE A 94 -5.24 -10.23 -4.46
N SER A 95 -6.09 -10.65 -5.42
CA SER A 95 -7.49 -10.93 -5.15
C SER A 95 -7.98 -12.14 -5.94
N ASN A 96 -9.01 -12.81 -5.43
CA ASN A 96 -9.64 -13.94 -6.12
C ASN A 96 -10.46 -13.52 -7.36
N GLN A 97 -10.49 -12.22 -7.71
CA GLN A 97 -11.21 -11.68 -8.86
C GLN A 97 -10.30 -11.13 -9.96
N ASN A 98 -8.96 -11.10 -9.79
CA ASN A 98 -8.05 -10.44 -10.75
C ASN A 98 -7.44 -11.36 -11.82
N GLU A 99 -7.81 -12.64 -11.86
CA GLU A 99 -7.31 -13.66 -12.80
C GLU A 99 -5.78 -13.70 -12.99
N PHE A 100 -5.00 -13.45 -11.92
CA PHE A 100 -3.52 -13.44 -11.95
C PHE A 100 -2.86 -12.34 -12.78
N SER A 101 -3.61 -11.31 -13.19
CA SER A 101 -3.07 -10.18 -13.95
C SER A 101 -1.87 -9.50 -13.27
N ASN A 102 -1.81 -9.52 -11.95
CA ASN A 102 -0.67 -9.02 -11.15
C ASN A 102 0.61 -9.84 -11.36
N LEU A 103 0.53 -11.16 -11.57
CA LEU A 103 1.70 -12.03 -11.73
C LEU A 103 2.30 -11.95 -13.13
N GLU A 104 1.49 -11.70 -14.16
CA GLU A 104 1.98 -11.58 -15.55
C GLU A 104 2.94 -10.39 -15.70
N ALA A 105 2.67 -9.29 -15.00
CA ALA A 105 3.55 -8.13 -14.98
C ALA A 105 4.91 -8.39 -14.31
N LEU A 106 5.05 -9.49 -13.55
CA LEU A 106 6.27 -9.83 -12.83
C LEU A 106 7.20 -10.74 -13.63
N LYS A 107 6.72 -11.39 -14.69
CA LYS A 107 7.50 -12.37 -15.47
C LYS A 107 8.88 -11.85 -15.90
N MET A 108 8.96 -10.60 -16.35
CA MET A 108 10.20 -9.99 -16.85
C MET A 108 11.21 -9.61 -15.76
N VAL A 109 10.80 -9.62 -14.49
CA VAL A 109 11.63 -9.21 -13.35
C VAL A 109 11.89 -10.35 -12.36
N THR A 110 11.52 -11.57 -12.75
CA THR A 110 11.65 -12.79 -11.95
C THR A 110 12.38 -13.86 -12.73
N THR A 111 13.02 -14.79 -12.04
CA THR A 111 13.51 -16.01 -12.68
C THR A 111 12.33 -16.86 -13.16
N GLU A 112 12.54 -17.66 -14.21
CA GLU A 112 11.48 -18.54 -14.73
C GLU A 112 11.00 -19.51 -13.65
N GLN A 113 11.92 -20.05 -12.84
CA GLN A 113 11.59 -20.93 -11.72
C GLN A 113 10.68 -20.25 -10.71
N PHE A 114 11.01 -19.02 -10.30
CA PHE A 114 10.21 -18.26 -9.34
C PHE A 114 8.84 -17.91 -9.91
N TYR A 115 8.77 -17.44 -11.15
CA TYR A 115 7.51 -17.12 -11.82
C TYR A 115 6.56 -18.32 -11.84
N GLN A 116 7.06 -19.50 -12.21
CA GLN A 116 6.25 -20.72 -12.22
C GLN A 116 5.79 -21.13 -10.83
N TRP A 117 6.63 -20.96 -9.80
CA TRP A 117 6.22 -21.16 -8.41
C TRP A 117 5.14 -20.17 -7.98
N ALA A 118 5.31 -18.88 -8.28
CA ALA A 118 4.37 -17.80 -7.93
C ALA A 118 2.99 -18.03 -8.56
N ARG A 119 2.93 -18.49 -9.82
CA ARG A 119 1.67 -18.87 -10.48
C ARG A 119 0.96 -20.01 -9.77
N ARG A 120 1.69 -21.05 -9.37
CA ARG A 120 1.12 -22.18 -8.61
C ARG A 120 0.63 -21.74 -7.23
N TYR A 121 1.41 -20.89 -6.56
CA TYR A 121 1.03 -20.33 -5.25
C TYR A 121 -0.27 -19.52 -5.35
N GLY A 122 -0.38 -18.62 -6.34
CA GLY A 122 -1.59 -17.86 -6.59
C GLY A 122 -2.80 -18.77 -6.88
N LEU A 123 -2.63 -19.80 -7.71
CA LEU A 123 -3.68 -20.79 -7.99
C LEU A 123 -4.17 -21.49 -6.73
N GLY A 124 -3.27 -21.84 -5.81
CA GLY A 124 -3.62 -22.37 -4.49
C GLY A 124 -4.46 -21.37 -3.68
N MET A 125 -4.03 -20.11 -3.59
CA MET A 125 -4.80 -19.07 -2.89
C MET A 125 -6.19 -18.85 -3.48
N MET A 126 -6.37 -18.95 -4.79
CA MET A 126 -7.71 -18.88 -5.39
C MET A 126 -8.56 -20.10 -5.05
N ALA A 127 -7.98 -21.30 -5.04
CA ALA A 127 -8.71 -22.54 -4.74
C ALA A 127 -9.12 -22.64 -3.26
N ASP A 128 -8.31 -22.09 -2.34
CA ASP A 128 -8.57 -22.12 -0.90
C ASP A 128 -9.65 -21.12 -0.46
N ASN A 129 -10.04 -20.17 -1.32
CA ASN A 129 -11.04 -19.16 -1.03
C ASN A 129 -12.33 -19.40 -1.82
N ASP A 130 -13.48 -19.19 -1.17
CA ASP A 130 -14.78 -19.27 -1.84
C ASP A 130 -14.88 -18.21 -2.94
N SER A 131 -14.95 -18.64 -4.20
CA SER A 131 -15.09 -17.75 -5.37
C SER A 131 -16.33 -16.85 -5.33
N SER A 132 -17.36 -17.18 -4.53
CA SER A 132 -18.57 -16.38 -4.38
C SER A 132 -18.40 -15.20 -3.41
N VAL A 133 -17.34 -15.21 -2.60
CA VAL A 133 -17.03 -14.18 -1.61
C VAL A 133 -15.74 -13.49 -2.02
N TYR A 134 -15.74 -12.15 -2.09
CA TYR A 134 -14.50 -11.42 -2.37
C TYR A 134 -13.43 -11.74 -1.32
N TYR A 135 -12.23 -12.06 -1.79
CA TYR A 135 -11.05 -12.19 -0.96
C TYR A 135 -9.92 -11.41 -1.63
N GLY A 136 -9.28 -10.53 -0.87
CA GLY A 136 -8.14 -9.77 -1.34
C GLY A 136 -7.13 -9.49 -0.25
N ILE A 137 -5.87 -9.38 -0.64
CA ILE A 137 -4.81 -8.85 0.18
C ILE A 137 -4.17 -7.68 -0.55
N THR A 138 -3.99 -6.56 0.13
CA THR A 138 -3.19 -5.42 -0.32
C THR A 138 -1.93 -5.37 0.51
N THR A 139 -0.77 -5.18 -0.13
CA THR A 139 0.54 -5.09 0.53
C THR A 139 1.14 -3.72 0.31
N GLN A 140 1.65 -3.11 1.38
CA GLN A 140 2.43 -1.87 1.35
C GLN A 140 3.83 -2.12 1.92
N ALA A 141 4.88 -1.76 1.18
CA ALA A 141 6.25 -1.81 1.66
C ALA A 141 6.55 -0.55 2.48
N LEU A 142 6.90 -0.72 3.75
CA LEU A 142 7.23 0.38 4.66
C LEU A 142 8.72 0.67 4.69
N ASN A 143 9.53 -0.38 4.64
CA ASN A 143 10.99 -0.28 4.62
C ASN A 143 11.59 -1.44 3.84
N VAL A 144 12.70 -1.17 3.15
CA VAL A 144 13.52 -2.19 2.50
C VAL A 144 14.95 -1.98 2.95
N SER A 145 15.60 -3.05 3.40
CA SER A 145 16.99 -3.03 3.81
C SER A 145 17.68 -4.30 3.34
N ILE A 146 18.93 -4.17 2.90
CA ILE A 146 19.74 -5.32 2.56
C ILE A 146 20.07 -6.14 3.82
N ASP A 147 19.94 -7.46 3.72
CA ASP A 147 20.34 -8.40 4.77
C ASP A 147 21.79 -8.83 4.51
N PHE A 148 22.73 -8.06 5.06
CA PHE A 148 24.16 -8.34 4.95
C PHE A 148 24.57 -9.69 5.55
N SER A 149 23.76 -10.28 6.44
CA SER A 149 24.07 -11.57 7.06
C SER A 149 23.87 -12.75 6.11
N GLN A 150 23.09 -12.57 5.04
CA GLN A 150 22.75 -13.60 4.06
C GLN A 150 23.43 -13.38 2.69
N GLN A 151 24.47 -12.54 2.67
CA GLN A 151 25.12 -12.11 1.44
C GLN A 151 26.39 -12.93 1.19
N GLU A 152 26.24 -14.13 0.62
CA GLU A 152 27.38 -15.00 0.29
C GLU A 152 28.21 -14.49 -0.90
N ASN A 153 27.54 -13.93 -1.92
CA ASN A 153 28.19 -13.34 -3.09
C ASN A 153 27.40 -12.10 -3.56
N PRO A 154 27.73 -10.89 -3.08
CA PRO A 154 26.95 -9.66 -3.30
C PRO A 154 26.81 -9.25 -4.79
N ASP A 155 27.70 -9.75 -5.65
CA ASP A 155 27.71 -9.47 -7.08
C ASP A 155 26.82 -10.43 -7.89
N ALA A 156 26.46 -11.58 -7.31
CA ALA A 156 25.62 -12.59 -7.94
C ALA A 156 24.27 -12.80 -7.23
N LYS A 157 24.21 -12.56 -5.92
CA LYS A 157 23.05 -12.77 -5.06
C LYS A 157 22.94 -11.67 -4.01
N ARG A 158 21.71 -11.19 -3.80
CA ARG A 158 21.38 -10.22 -2.77
C ARG A 158 20.10 -10.62 -2.08
N VAL A 159 20.04 -10.44 -0.77
CA VAL A 159 18.84 -10.69 0.03
C VAL A 159 18.42 -9.38 0.67
N TYR A 160 17.15 -9.03 0.52
CA TYR A 160 16.55 -7.84 1.13
C TYR A 160 15.49 -8.26 2.11
N THR A 161 15.51 -7.71 3.32
CA THR A 161 14.38 -7.76 4.23
C THR A 161 13.46 -6.58 3.93
N VAL A 162 12.18 -6.89 3.73
CA VAL A 162 11.11 -5.92 3.52
C VAL A 162 10.20 -5.95 4.74
N VAL A 163 10.02 -4.79 5.36
CA VAL A 163 8.95 -4.58 6.35
C VAL A 163 7.69 -4.17 5.60
N THR A 164 6.60 -4.91 5.78
CA THR A 164 5.33 -4.61 5.11
C THR A 164 4.18 -4.47 6.10
N GLN A 165 3.20 -3.66 5.69
CA GLN A 165 1.85 -3.67 6.26
C GLN A 165 0.90 -4.25 5.22
N ARG A 166 0.10 -5.23 5.64
CA ARG A 166 -0.84 -5.93 4.77
C ARG A 166 -2.27 -5.69 5.27
N ALA A 167 -3.19 -5.64 4.31
CA ALA A 167 -4.60 -5.44 4.51
C ALA A 167 -5.34 -6.64 3.90
N GLU A 168 -5.98 -7.46 4.72
CA GLU A 168 -6.83 -8.57 4.26
C GLU A 168 -8.29 -8.12 4.24
N ALA A 169 -8.93 -8.25 3.08
CA ALA A 169 -10.33 -7.92 2.89
C ALA A 169 -11.16 -9.17 2.56
N ARG A 170 -12.31 -9.32 3.23
CA ARG A 170 -13.26 -10.42 3.01
C ARG A 170 -14.68 -9.91 2.81
N GLY A 171 -15.35 -10.41 1.77
CA GLY A 171 -16.73 -10.07 1.39
C GLY A 171 -16.83 -8.76 0.62
N PHE A 172 -16.25 -7.68 1.12
CA PHE A 172 -16.11 -6.40 0.41
C PHE A 172 -14.82 -5.69 0.80
N GLU A 173 -14.26 -4.87 -0.08
CA GLU A 173 -12.96 -4.17 0.09
C GLU A 173 -12.87 -3.27 1.33
N GLY A 174 -13.99 -2.84 1.89
CA GLY A 174 -14.02 -2.00 3.09
C GLY A 174 -13.95 -2.77 4.41
N ASN A 175 -14.13 -4.09 4.39
CA ASN A 175 -14.00 -4.95 5.57
C ASN A 175 -12.57 -5.49 5.66
N THR A 176 -11.66 -4.62 6.09
CA THR A 176 -10.22 -4.86 6.03
C THR A 176 -9.61 -5.00 7.41
N MET A 177 -8.81 -6.06 7.59
CA MET A 177 -7.96 -6.27 8.76
C MET A 177 -6.51 -5.97 8.40
N LEU A 178 -5.86 -5.10 9.17
CA LEU A 178 -4.45 -4.78 9.01
C LEU A 178 -3.58 -5.74 9.83
N PHE A 179 -2.48 -6.20 9.25
CA PHE A 179 -1.47 -7.01 9.95
C PHE A 179 -0.07 -6.72 9.40
N PRO A 180 0.95 -6.64 10.28
CA PRO A 180 2.34 -6.53 9.85
C PRO A 180 2.84 -7.90 9.39
N GLN A 181 3.62 -7.92 8.32
CA GLN A 181 4.30 -9.14 7.89
C GLN A 181 5.59 -8.79 7.16
N ASN A 182 6.71 -9.33 7.59
CA ASN A 182 7.98 -9.10 6.91
C ASN A 182 8.21 -10.15 5.82
N ALA A 183 8.99 -9.81 4.80
CA ALA A 183 9.41 -10.74 3.77
C ALA A 183 10.92 -10.65 3.55
N ASP A 184 11.54 -11.79 3.23
CA ASP A 184 12.86 -11.79 2.60
C ASP A 184 12.70 -11.97 1.10
N VAL A 185 13.34 -11.11 0.32
CA VAL A 185 13.33 -11.13 -1.15
C VAL A 185 14.75 -11.39 -1.62
N GLU A 186 14.94 -12.51 -2.31
CA GLU A 186 16.22 -12.88 -2.90
C GLU A 186 16.27 -12.48 -4.36
N LEU A 187 17.32 -11.77 -4.74
CA LEU A 187 17.63 -11.42 -6.12
C LEU A 187 18.87 -12.20 -6.53
N ILE A 188 18.85 -12.72 -7.76
CA ILE A 188 20.03 -13.26 -8.41
C ILE A 188 20.33 -12.47 -9.67
N LYS A 189 21.60 -12.41 -10.03
CA LYS A 189 22.05 -11.77 -11.26
C LYS A 189 22.13 -12.80 -12.38
N GLU A 190 21.32 -12.61 -13.42
CA GLU A 190 21.38 -13.38 -14.67
C GLU A 190 21.84 -12.47 -15.81
N GLY A 191 23.06 -12.69 -16.30
CA GLY A 191 23.71 -11.77 -17.24
C GLY A 191 23.91 -10.38 -16.61
N ASP A 192 23.33 -9.35 -17.23
CA ASP A 192 23.39 -7.96 -16.74
C ASP A 192 22.14 -7.54 -15.96
N GLN A 193 21.21 -8.46 -15.70
CA GLN A 193 19.93 -8.17 -15.05
C GLN A 193 19.82 -8.81 -13.68
N TRP A 194 19.28 -8.06 -12.72
CA TRP A 194 18.86 -8.60 -11.44
C TRP A 194 17.42 -9.08 -11.55
N LEU A 195 17.19 -10.34 -11.18
CA LEU A 195 15.89 -10.97 -11.20
C LEU A 195 15.54 -11.49 -9.81
N VAL A 196 14.27 -11.40 -9.44
CA VAL A 196 13.79 -11.99 -8.19
C VAL A 196 13.73 -13.51 -8.32
N ASN A 197 14.41 -14.20 -7.42
CA ASN A 197 14.49 -15.65 -7.38
C ASN A 197 13.63 -16.29 -6.30
N SER A 198 13.41 -15.60 -5.18
CA SER A 198 12.51 -16.09 -4.14
C SER A 198 11.94 -14.97 -3.28
N VAL A 199 10.78 -15.26 -2.69
CA VAL A 199 10.13 -14.45 -1.67
C VAL A 199 9.72 -15.37 -0.54
N PHE A 200 10.13 -15.03 0.68
CA PHE A 200 9.79 -15.77 1.88
C PHE A 200 9.07 -14.85 2.87
N TRP A 201 7.77 -15.06 3.04
CA TRP A 201 6.99 -14.36 4.07
C TRP A 201 7.36 -14.91 5.45
N LYS A 202 7.81 -14.03 6.35
CA LYS A 202 8.05 -14.38 7.75
C LYS A 202 6.71 -14.58 8.45
N LYS A 203 6.64 -15.51 9.41
CA LYS A 203 5.47 -15.64 10.28
C LYS A 203 5.25 -14.30 10.98
N GLY A 204 4.01 -13.80 10.96
CA GLY A 204 3.62 -12.63 11.73
C GLY A 204 3.89 -12.89 13.21
N VAL A 205 4.37 -11.89 13.93
CA VAL A 205 4.38 -11.93 15.39
C VAL A 205 2.94 -11.63 15.81
N GLU A 206 2.22 -12.64 16.30
CA GLU A 206 0.95 -12.40 16.99
C GLU A 206 1.27 -11.51 18.20
N GLY A 207 0.66 -10.33 18.23
CA GLY A 207 0.77 -9.37 19.34
C GLY A 207 -0.17 -9.71 20.48
#